data_AF-X0X7M6-F1
#
_entry.id   AF-X0X7M6-F1
#
_cell.length_a   1.000
_cell.length_b   1.000
_cell.length_c   1.000
_cell.angle_alpha   90.00
_cell.angle_beta   90.00
_cell.angle_gamma   90.00
#
_symmetry.space_group_name_H-M   'P 1'
#
loop_
_entity.id
_entity.type
_entity.pdbx_description
1 polymer ?
#
loop_
_entity_poly.entity_id
_entity_poly.type
_entity_poly.pdbx_seq_one_letter_code
_entity_poly.pdbx_strand_id
1 'polypeptide(L)' 'LKITLALEVCDEEEKRMVTRYTAELRDTILLLLSSQSFSEISTMEGKLELKQALLSRINHALGGRIVQRLYFTEFVVQ' A
#
# COMPACT_ATOMS: atom_id res chain seq x y z
N LEU A 1 2.75 -13.65 5.54
CA LEU A 1 3.26 -12.36 5.03
C LEU A 1 2.90 -11.25 6.01
N LYS A 2 3.91 -10.54 6.52
CA LYS A 2 3.75 -9.31 7.30
C LYS A 2 4.43 -8.17 6.55
N ILE A 3 3.72 -7.06 6.36
CA ILE A 3 4.28 -5.85 5.75
C ILE A 3 4.01 -4.65 6.63
N THR A 4 4.95 -3.71 6.64
CA THR A 4 4.76 -2.38 7.22
C THR A 4 5.01 -1.34 6.14
N LEU A 5 4.07 -0.40 6.02
CA LEU A 5 4.04 0.61 4.96
C LEU A 5 4.25 2.01 5.55
N ALA A 6 5.04 2.83 4.86
CA ALA A 6 5.06 4.26 5.04
C ALA A 6 4.53 4.95 3.78
N LEU A 7 3.60 5.90 3.97
CA LEU A 7 2.98 6.66 2.89
C LEU A 7 3.46 8.10 2.97
N GLU A 8 3.90 8.64 1.84
CA GLU A 8 4.29 10.04 1.70
C GLU A 8 3.17 10.82 1.01
N VAL A 9 2.78 11.92 1.64
CA VAL A 9 1.73 12.85 1.19
C VAL A 9 2.30 14.27 1.15
N CYS A 10 1.63 15.19 0.46
CA CYS A 10 2.13 16.55 0.24
C CYS A 10 1.94 17.47 1.46
N ASP A 11 0.86 17.29 2.22
CA ASP A 11 0.53 18.18 3.34
C ASP A 11 -0.25 17.48 4.48
N GLU A 12 -0.54 18.26 5.53
CA GLU A 12 -1.27 17.78 6.70
C GLU A 12 -2.77 17.55 6.45
N GLU A 13 -3.37 18.12 5.41
CA GLU A 13 -4.76 17.84 5.04
C GLU A 13 -4.89 16.46 4.40
N GLU A 14 -4.02 16.15 3.45
CA GLU A 14 -3.91 14.83 2.85
C GLU A 14 -3.61 13.75 3.90
N LYS A 15 -2.74 14.05 4.87
CA LYS A 15 -2.46 13.15 5.99
C LYS A 15 -3.68 12.87 6.86
N ARG A 16 -4.50 13.89 7.15
CA ARG A 16 -5.78 13.72 7.86
C ARG A 16 -6.75 12.87 7.04
N MET A 17 -6.78 13.06 5.73
CA MET A 17 -7.58 12.23 4.83
C MET A 17 -7.14 10.76 4.89
N VAL A 18 -5.87 10.46 4.71
CA VAL A 18 -5.33 9.08 4.83
C VAL A 18 -5.69 8.46 6.19
N THR A 19 -5.57 9.24 7.27
CA THR A 19 -5.92 8.78 8.62
C THR A 19 -7.41 8.45 8.75
N ARG A 20 -8.29 9.29 8.19
CA ARG A 20 -9.74 9.07 8.16
C ARG A 20 -10.13 7.79 7.42
N TYR A 21 -9.44 7.46 6.34
CA TYR A 21 -9.72 6.29 5.50
C TYR A 21 -8.92 5.03 5.89
N THR A 22 -8.20 5.05 7.01
CA THR A 22 -7.26 3.97 7.39
C THR A 22 -7.92 2.59 7.44
N ALA A 23 -9.17 2.46 7.89
CA ALA A 23 -9.87 1.17 7.92
C ALA A 23 -10.12 0.61 6.51
N GLU A 24 -10.63 1.44 5.60
CA GLU A 24 -10.90 1.08 4.20
C GLU A 24 -9.60 0.77 3.44
N LEU A 25 -8.55 1.55 3.68
CA LEU A 25 -7.22 1.28 3.11
C LEU A 25 -6.69 -0.07 3.57
N ARG A 26 -6.80 -0.39 4.87
CA ARG A 26 -6.35 -1.67 5.41
C ARG A 26 -7.11 -2.85 4.79
N ASP A 27 -8.42 -2.72 4.62
CA ASP A 27 -9.25 -3.75 3.96
C ASP A 27 -8.83 -3.95 2.49
N THR A 28 -8.71 -2.86 1.74
CA THR A 28 -8.27 -2.88 0.35
C THR A 28 -6.88 -3.52 0.19
N ILE A 29 -5.94 -3.17 1.07
CA ILE A 29 -4.60 -3.74 1.10
C ILE A 29 -4.66 -5.22 1.43
N LEU A 30 -5.45 -5.62 2.43
CA LEU A 30 -5.59 -7.02 2.82
C LEU A 30 -6.15 -7.89 1.68
N LEU A 31 -7.17 -7.41 0.98
CA LEU A 31 -7.74 -8.09 -0.19
C LEU A 31 -6.72 -8.26 -1.32
N LEU A 32 -5.93 -7.22 -1.60
CA LEU A 32 -4.85 -7.31 -2.58
C LEU A 32 -3.82 -8.38 -2.18
N LEU A 33 -3.34 -8.34 -0.93
CA LEU A 33 -2.31 -9.26 -0.46
C LEU A 33 -2.81 -10.72 -0.44
N SER A 34 -4.09 -10.91 -0.14
CA SER A 34 -4.72 -12.24 -0.12
C SER A 34 -4.78 -12.89 -1.50
N SER A 35 -4.67 -12.11 -2.58
CA SER A 35 -4.65 -12.62 -3.95
C SER A 35 -3.24 -12.91 -4.48
N GLN A 36 -2.18 -12.62 -3.71
CA GLN A 36 -0.80 -12.79 -4.16
C GLN A 36 -0.24 -14.16 -3.74
N SER A 37 0.53 -14.79 -4.61
CA SER A 37 1.32 -15.97 -4.30
C SER A 37 2.70 -15.60 -3.74
N PHE A 38 3.31 -16.54 -3.00
CA PHE A 38 4.68 -16.37 -2.48
C PHE A 38 5.70 -16.11 -3.61
N SER A 39 5.60 -16.87 -4.70
CA SER A 39 6.50 -16.73 -5.86
C SER A 39 6.44 -15.34 -6.47
N GLU A 40 5.24 -14.75 -6.55
CA GLU A 40 5.04 -13.41 -7.11
C GLU A 40 5.64 -12.31 -6.25
N ILE A 41 5.76 -12.48 -4.93
CA ILE A 41 6.19 -11.38 -4.03
C ILE A 41 7.58 -11.59 -3.40
N SER A 42 8.22 -12.70 -3.71
CA SER A 42 9.55 -13.07 -3.19
C SER A 42 10.70 -12.45 -3.99
N THR A 43 10.45 -12.06 -5.24
CA THR A 43 11.44 -11.42 -6.13
C THR A 43 11.44 -9.89 -5.99
N MET A 44 12.51 -9.23 -6.44
CA MET A 44 12.58 -7.77 -6.43
C MET A 44 11.55 -7.13 -7.37
N GLU A 45 11.38 -7.71 -8.56
CA GLU A 45 10.39 -7.29 -9.56
C GLU A 45 8.98 -7.40 -8.99
N GLY A 46 8.66 -8.55 -8.39
CA GLY A 46 7.39 -8.80 -7.73
C GLY A 46 7.06 -7.82 -6.60
N LYS A 47 8.06 -7.47 -5.78
CA LYS A 47 7.90 -6.41 -4.76
C LYS A 47 7.63 -5.04 -5.39
N LEU A 48 8.26 -4.74 -6.52
CA LEU A 48 8.02 -3.49 -7.24
C LEU A 48 6.61 -3.44 -7.83
N GLU A 49 6.15 -4.53 -8.43
CA GLU A 49 4.78 -4.66 -8.94
C GLU A 49 3.76 -4.51 -7.82
N LEU A 50 3.97 -5.20 -6.69
CA LEU A 50 3.12 -5.06 -5.51
C LEU A 50 3.08 -3.62 -4.99
N LYS A 51 4.23 -2.94 -4.94
CA LYS A 51 4.30 -1.52 -4.55
C LYS A 51 3.46 -0.63 -5.46
N GLN A 52 3.52 -0.83 -6.78
CA GLN A 52 2.71 -0.06 -7.73
C GLN A 52 1.22 -0.38 -7.59
N ALA A 53 0.87 -1.66 -7.44
CA ALA A 53 -0.50 -2.09 -7.24
C ALA A 53 -1.12 -1.52 -5.95
N LEU A 54 -0.34 -1.48 -4.85
CA LEU A 54 -0.74 -0.85 -3.59
C LEU A 54 -0.95 0.64 -3.76
N LEU A 55 0.03 1.35 -4.34
CA LEU A 55 -0.05 2.80 -4.55
C LEU A 55 -1.28 3.19 -5.38
N SER A 56 -1.55 2.44 -6.44
CA SER A 56 -2.72 2.64 -7.31
C SER A 56 -4.03 2.45 -6.55
N ARG A 57 -4.19 1.33 -5.83
CA ARG A 57 -5.40 1.03 -5.05
C ARG A 57 -5.65 2.00 -3.91
N ILE A 58 -4.59 2.40 -3.19
CA ILE A 58 -4.69 3.39 -2.11
C ILE A 58 -5.18 4.73 -2.66
N ASN A 59 -4.59 5.23 -3.74
CA ASN A 59 -5.02 6.48 -4.35
C ASN A 59 -6.44 6.40 -4.92
N HIS A 60 -6.83 5.25 -5.48
CA HIS A 60 -8.20 5.04 -5.94
C HIS A 60 -9.21 5.13 -4.79
N ALA A 61 -8.93 4.46 -3.66
CA ALA A 61 -9.79 4.50 -2.46
C ALA A 61 -9.87 5.92 -1.86
N LEU A 62 -8.80 6.72 -1.97
CA LEU A 62 -8.78 8.11 -1.52
C LEU A 62 -9.42 9.09 -2.52
N GLY A 63 -9.88 8.62 -3.68
CA GLY A 63 -10.54 9.46 -4.69
C GLY A 63 -9.60 10.39 -5.46
N GLY A 64 -8.29 10.14 -5.46
CA GLY A 64 -7.32 11.00 -6.13
C GLY A 64 -5.86 10.68 -5.83
N ARG A 65 -4.94 11.44 -6.42
CA ARG A 65 -3.49 11.28 -6.22
C ARG A 65 -3.04 11.97 -4.92
N ILE A 66 -3.41 11.36 -3.80
CA ILE A 66 -3.12 11.84 -2.43
C ILE A 66 -1.77 11.30 -1.93
N VAL A 67 -1.52 10.00 -2.11
CA VAL A 67 -0.24 9.38 -1.77
C VAL A 67 0.72 9.52 -2.94
N GLN A 68 1.82 10.21 -2.71
CA GLN A 68 2.87 10.44 -3.72
C GLN A 68 3.83 9.27 -3.82
N ARG A 69 4.23 8.72 -2.66
CA ARG A 69 5.17 7.60 -2.58
C ARG A 69 4.75 6.62 -1.49
N LEU A 70 5.05 5.35 -1.73
CA LEU A 70 4.84 4.25 -0.79
C LEU A 70 6.18 3.57 -0.55
N TYR A 71 6.49 3.26 0.71
CA TYR A 71 7.71 2.57 1.09
C TYR A 71 7.37 1.33 1.92
N PHE A 72 7.98 0.20 1.60
CA PHE A 72 8.03 -0.94 2.51
C PHE A 72 9.10 -0.65 3.56
N THR A 73 8.70 -0.52 4.82
CA THR A 73 9.63 -0.40 5.95
C THR A 73 9.85 -1.74 6.65
N GLU A 74 8.95 -2.71 6.43
CA GLU A 74 9.10 -4.10 6.83
C GLU A 74 8.45 -4.99 5.77
N PHE A 75 9.09 -6.10 5.42
CA PHE A 75 8.55 -7.09 4.49
C PHE A 75 9.04 -8.48 4.88
N VAL A 76 8.20 -9.23 5.57
CA VAL A 76 8.53 -10.56 6.13
C VAL A 76 7.59 -11.60 5.53
N VAL A 77 8.17 -12.61 4.90
CA VAL A 77 7.44 -13.77 4.38
C VAL A 77 7.80 -14.97 5.26
N GLN A 78 6.79 -15.57 5.90
CA GLN A 78 6.86 -16.75 6.76
C GLN A 78 5.95 -17.82 6.17
#